data_AF-A0A938XXF2-F1
#
_entry.id   AF-A0A938XXF2-F1
#
_cell.length_a   1.000
_cell.length_b   1.000
_cell.length_c   1.000
_cell.angle_alpha   90.00
_cell.angle_beta   90.00
_cell.angle_gamma   90.00
#
_symmetry.space_group_name_H-M   'P 1'
#
loop_
_entity.id
_entity.type
_entity.pdbx_description
1 polymer ?
#
loop_
_entity_poly.entity_id
_entity_poly.type
_entity_poly.pdbx_seq_one_letter_code
_entity_poly.pdbx_strand_id
1 'polypeptide(L)'
;MVTVSARIAADGSTEITNDIKMSKYEVKQEEFESVMGFNPSYFNGNNLPVERVTWYDAVMYCNKLSEADGASNITDATMTENSNASG
;
A
#
# COMPACT_ATOMS: atom_id res chain seq x y z
N MET A 1 20.69 -5.48 -7.71
CA MET A 1 19.40 -5.57 -8.41
C MET A 1 19.38 -6.87 -9.18
N VAL A 2 18.50 -7.79 -8.82
CA VAL A 2 18.23 -9.01 -9.59
C VAL A 2 16.72 -9.12 -9.69
N THR A 3 16.19 -9.36 -10.89
CA THR A 3 14.76 -9.45 -11.18
C THR A 3 14.37 -10.92 -11.33
N VAL A 4 13.30 -11.39 -10.65
CA VAL A 4 12.72 -12.72 -10.91
C VAL A 4 11.19 -12.74 -10.76
N SER A 5 10.55 -13.49 -11.65
CA SER A 5 9.10 -13.67 -11.85
C SER A 5 8.45 -14.65 -10.84
N ALA A 6 7.24 -14.32 -10.38
CA ALA A 6 6.42 -15.16 -9.50
C ALA A 6 5.78 -16.35 -10.25
N ARG A 7 5.55 -17.47 -9.55
CA ARG A 7 4.82 -18.66 -10.05
C ARG A 7 3.96 -19.28 -8.93
N ILE A 8 2.75 -19.72 -9.28
CA ILE A 8 1.79 -20.41 -8.38
C ILE A 8 2.12 -21.90 -8.35
N ALA A 9 2.31 -22.48 -7.17
CA ALA A 9 2.49 -23.92 -7.00
C ALA A 9 1.14 -24.66 -7.08
N ALA A 10 1.14 -25.86 -7.66
CA ALA A 10 -0.08 -26.64 -7.94
C ALA A 10 -0.85 -27.10 -6.70
N ASP A 11 -0.28 -26.96 -5.50
CA ASP A 11 -0.90 -27.28 -4.21
C ASP A 11 -1.63 -26.07 -3.58
N GLY A 12 -1.66 -24.93 -4.27
CA GLY A 12 -2.28 -23.70 -3.79
C GLY A 12 -1.40 -22.86 -2.86
N SER A 13 -0.14 -23.26 -2.62
CA SER A 13 0.80 -22.43 -1.87
C SER A 13 1.32 -21.26 -2.70
N THR A 14 1.55 -20.13 -2.03
CA THR A 14 2.19 -18.93 -2.62
C THR A 14 3.53 -18.70 -1.97
N GLU A 15 4.60 -18.71 -2.77
CA GLU A 15 5.95 -18.45 -2.30
C GLU A 15 6.33 -16.99 -2.57
N ILE A 16 6.61 -16.24 -1.51
CA ILE A 16 7.21 -14.90 -1.63
C ILE A 16 8.68 -15.11 -2.00
N THR A 17 9.00 -14.82 -3.26
CA THR A 17 10.29 -15.15 -3.88
C THR A 17 11.31 -14.00 -3.82
N ASN A 18 10.90 -12.82 -3.38
CA ASN A 18 11.75 -11.62 -3.30
C ASN A 18 11.75 -11.03 -1.88
N ASP A 19 12.84 -10.35 -1.53
CA ASP A 19 12.90 -9.54 -0.32
C ASP A 19 11.88 -8.40 -0.42
N ILE A 20 10.89 -8.42 0.48
CA ILE A 20 9.88 -7.39 0.61
C ILE A 20 10.21 -6.49 1.80
N LYS A 21 9.95 -5.19 1.64
CA LYS A 21 10.02 -4.22 2.74
C LYS A 21 8.60 -3.92 3.19
N MET A 22 8.39 -3.99 4.49
CA MET A 22 7.14 -3.63 5.14
C MET A 22 7.42 -2.67 6.29
N SER A 23 6.52 -1.71 6.49
CA SER A 23 6.57 -0.83 7.65
C SER A 23 6.37 -1.64 8.93
N LYS A 24 7.11 -1.29 9.98
CA LYS A 24 6.99 -1.93 11.31
C LYS A 24 5.69 -1.55 12.02
N TYR A 25 5.12 -0.41 11.68
CA TYR A 25 3.93 0.18 12.30
C TYR A 25 2.93 0.59 11.23
N GLU A 26 1.68 0.76 11.65
CA GLU A 26 0.62 1.35 10.82
C GLU A 26 0.99 2.79 10.42
N VAL A 27 0.48 3.22 9.26
CA VAL A 27 0.70 4.57 8.75
C VAL A 27 -0.02 5.56 9.67
N LYS A 28 0.71 6.56 10.13
CA LYS A 28 0.13 7.60 11.00
C LYS A 28 -0.68 8.61 10.20
N GLN A 29 -1.60 9.28 10.89
CA GLN A 29 -2.39 10.36 10.31
C GLN A 29 -1.52 11.49 9.75
N GLU A 30 -0.47 11.89 10.45
CA GLU A 30 0.44 12.96 9.99
C GLU A 30 1.19 12.57 8.69
N GLU A 31 1.59 11.30 8.58
CA GLU A 31 2.34 10.78 7.44
C GLU A 31 1.41 10.67 6.22
N PHE A 32 0.21 10.16 6.43
CA PHE A 32 -0.81 10.05 5.40
C PHE A 32 -1.21 11.43 4.86
N GLU A 33 -1.52 12.38 5.75
CA GLU A 33 -1.95 13.72 5.37
C GLU A 33 -0.85 14.50 4.66
N SER A 34 0.42 14.34 5.05
CA SER A 34 1.57 14.95 4.38
C SER A 34 1.69 14.52 2.91
N VAL A 35 1.36 13.26 2.60
CA VAL A 35 1.45 12.69 1.23
C VAL A 35 0.18 12.94 0.43
N MET A 36 -0.98 12.77 1.05
CA MET A 36 -2.29 12.77 0.38
C MET A 36 -2.99 14.14 0.41
N GLY A 37 -2.62 15.01 1.35
CA GLY A 37 -3.21 16.34 1.53
C GLY A 37 -4.55 16.36 2.26
N PHE A 38 -4.99 15.22 2.82
CA PHE A 38 -6.19 15.12 3.63
C PHE A 38 -6.07 14.01 4.69
N ASN A 39 -6.91 14.06 5.72
CA ASN A 39 -6.99 13.06 6.78
C ASN A 39 -8.44 12.53 6.89
N PRO A 40 -8.71 11.25 6.54
CA PRO A 40 -10.04 10.65 6.61
C PRO A 40 -10.45 10.15 8.01
N SER A 41 -9.52 10.15 8.97
CA SER A 41 -9.77 9.59 10.29
C SER A 41 -10.92 10.29 11.03
N TYR A 42 -11.78 9.48 11.63
CA TYR A 42 -12.73 9.90 12.65
C TYR A 42 -12.04 10.25 13.98
N PHE A 43 -11.08 9.44 14.43
CA PHE A 43 -10.33 9.70 15.66
C PHE A 43 -9.10 10.55 15.36
N ASN A 44 -9.07 11.79 15.84
CA ASN A 44 -8.00 12.72 15.52
C ASN A 44 -6.80 12.59 16.46
N GLY A 45 -5.61 12.42 15.88
CA GLY A 45 -4.34 12.52 16.58
C GLY A 45 -3.16 12.18 15.67
N ASN A 46 -2.15 13.06 15.59
CA ASN A 46 -1.04 12.94 14.65
C ASN A 46 -0.29 11.61 14.73
N ASN A 47 -0.17 11.05 15.93
CA ASN A 47 0.52 9.79 16.20
C ASN A 47 -0.42 8.56 16.24
N LEU A 48 -1.70 8.74 15.90
CA LEU A 48 -2.65 7.64 15.75
C LEU A 48 -2.57 7.08 14.32
N PRO A 49 -2.92 5.80 14.13
CA PRO A 49 -3.07 5.24 12.80
C PRO A 49 -4.15 5.99 12.02
N VAL A 50 -3.96 6.12 10.71
CA VAL A 50 -5.00 6.61 9.81
C VAL A 50 -6.09 5.53 9.64
N GLU A 51 -7.35 5.93 9.71
CA GLU A 51 -8.49 5.03 9.53
C GLU A 51 -9.56 5.67 8.64
N ARG A 52 -10.55 4.86 8.21
CA ARG A 52 -11.54 5.23 7.17
C ARG A 52 -10.94 5.61 5.81
N VAL A 53 -9.76 5.06 5.54
CA VAL A 53 -9.16 5.05 4.20
C VAL A 53 -9.87 4.02 3.32
N THR A 54 -10.24 4.42 2.11
CA THR A 54 -10.69 3.45 1.12
C THR A 54 -9.49 2.66 0.59
N TRP A 55 -9.74 1.49 -0.01
CA TRP A 55 -8.68 0.74 -0.69
C TRP A 55 -7.99 1.58 -1.78
N TYR A 56 -8.76 2.39 -2.50
CA TYR A 56 -8.23 3.30 -3.52
C TYR A 56 -7.28 4.35 -2.91
N ASP A 57 -7.64 4.93 -1.77
CA ASP A 57 -6.78 5.89 -1.06
C ASP A 57 -5.47 5.24 -0.61
N ALA A 58 -5.50 3.99 -0.15
CA ALA A 58 -4.31 3.25 0.24
C ALA A 58 -3.37 2.99 -0.95
N VAL A 59 -3.90 2.59 -2.11
CA VAL A 59 -3.10 2.41 -3.34
C VAL A 59 -2.51 3.75 -3.81
N MET A 60 -3.31 4.81 -3.79
CA MET A 60 -2.85 6.16 -4.17
C MET A 60 -1.75 6.66 -3.24
N TYR A 61 -1.84 6.41 -1.93
CA TYR A 61 -0.80 6.73 -0.97
C TYR A 61 0.52 6.00 -1.30
N CYS A 62 0.46 4.68 -1.54
CA CYS A 62 1.65 3.90 -1.93
C CYS A 62 2.30 4.41 -3.22
N ASN A 63 1.48 4.81 -4.21
CA ASN A 63 1.97 5.34 -5.48
C ASN A 63 2.66 6.70 -5.29
N LYS A 64 2.03 7.64 -4.57
CA LYS A 64 2.63 8.94 -4.25
C LYS A 64 3.91 8.82 -3.43
N LEU A 65 3.95 7.89 -2.48
CA LEU A 65 5.16 7.61 -1.71
C LEU A 65 6.27 7.05 -2.60
N SER A 66 5.93 6.17 -3.54
CA SER A 66 6.89 5.64 -4.53
C SER A 66 7.45 6.73 -5.44
N GLU A 67 6.60 7.68 -5.88
CA GLU A 67 7.03 8.85 -6.64
C GLU A 67 8.00 9.75 -5.84
N ALA A 68 7.71 9.97 -4.55
CA ALA A 68 8.58 10.77 -3.67
C ALA A 68 9.95 10.12 -3.44
N ASP A 69 10.01 8.78 -3.36
CA ASP A 69 11.24 8.02 -3.18
C ASP A 69 12.00 7.72 -4.50
N GLY A 70 11.48 8.17 -5.65
CA GLY A 70 12.06 7.91 -6.97
C GLY A 70 11.96 6.44 -7.42
N ALA A 71 11.05 5.68 -6.83
CA ALA A 71 10.75 4.29 -7.18
C ALA A 71 9.73 4.21 -8.34
N SER A 72 9.67 3.06 -9.02
CA SER A 72 8.67 2.85 -10.09
C SER A 72 7.26 2.76 -9.50
N ASN A 73 6.34 3.54 -10.05
CA ASN A 73 4.92 3.55 -9.68
C ASN A 73 4.32 2.14 -9.81
N ILE A 74 3.44 1.76 -8.86
CA ILE A 74 2.61 0.56 -9.04
C ILE A 74 1.44 0.96 -9.94
N THR A 75 1.71 1.08 -11.24
CA THR A 75 0.69 1.42 -12.25
C THR A 75 -0.21 0.22 -12.50
N ASP A 76 -1.53 0.45 -12.42
CA ASP A 76 -2.72 -0.25 -12.94
C ASP A 76 -2.64 -1.70 -13.49
N ALA A 77 -1.57 -2.10 -14.17
CA ALA A 77 -1.45 -3.41 -14.83
C ALA A 77 -1.40 -4.63 -13.88
N THR A 78 -1.32 -4.44 -12.55
CA THR A 78 -1.34 -5.55 -11.57
C THR A 78 -2.38 -5.39 -10.47
N MET A 79 -3.14 -4.29 -10.46
CA MET A 79 -4.21 -4.06 -9.50
C MET A 79 -5.50 -4.70 -10.03
N THR A 80 -5.62 -6.01 -9.86
CA THR A 80 -6.94 -6.64 -10.03
C THR A 80 -7.81 -6.10 -8.89
N GLU A 81 -8.85 -5.31 -9.17
CA GLU A 81 -9.80 -4.88 -8.16
C GLU A 81 -10.28 -6.12 -7.41
N ASN A 82 -9.93 -6.24 -6.13
CA ASN A 82 -10.60 -7.20 -5.28
C ASN A 82 -11.98 -6.61 -4.99
N SER A 83 -12.99 -7.06 -5.72
CA SER A 83 -14.40 -6.66 -5.54
C SER A 83 -14.95 -6.89 -4.12
N ASN A 84 -14.16 -7.49 -3.21
CA ASN A 84 -14.49 -7.69 -1.81
C ASN A 84 -13.78 -6.70 -0.85
N ALA A 85 -12.96 -5.76 -1.34
CA ALA A 85 -12.25 -4.78 -0.50
C ALA A 85 -13.11 -3.55 -0.14
N SER A 86 -14.41 -3.57 -0.43
CA SER A 86 -15.35 -2.55 -0.03
C SER A 86 -15.81 -2.76 1.42
N GLY A 87 -15.28 -1.95 2.33
CA GLY A 87 -15.74 -1.83 3.72
C GLY A 87 -15.06 -0.67 4.42
#